data_AF-A0A317U4I9-F1
#
_entry.id   AF-A0A317U4I9-F1
#
_cell.length_a   1.000
_cell.length_b   1.000
_cell.length_c   1.000
_cell.angle_alpha   90.00
_cell.angle_beta   90.00
_cell.angle_gamma   90.00
#
_symmetry.space_group_name_H-M   'P 1'
#
loop_
_entity.id
_entity.type
_entity.pdbx_description
1 polymer ?
#
loop_
_entity_poly.entity_id
_entity_poly.type
_entity_poly.pdbx_seq_one_letter_code
_entity_poly.pdbx_strand_id
1 'polypeptide(L)'
;MIYVTIPSGMVFKKIAVQQNNSNETEQISDCFVTPEEGTIIDLQNLVKEALRTNSRRKNCINLKDITIYLNKPPATSELFLAYTPNHNGKHPTEIEPKVITGREAHQYDPKQYTRYGSFWYQQIHLSADRQSEIEEKMSEQKANRRHIGYSPLST
;
A
#
# COMPACT_ATOMS: atom_id res chain seq x y z
N MET A 1 -4.51 7.94 -1.13
CA MET A 1 -4.54 6.94 -0.03
C MET A 1 -3.24 7.03 0.71
N ILE A 2 -3.27 6.96 2.03
CA ILE A 2 -2.13 6.95 2.93
C ILE A 2 -2.24 5.71 3.84
N TYR A 3 -1.15 5.34 4.49
CA TYR A 3 -1.11 4.20 5.40
C TYR A 3 -0.69 4.67 6.77
N VAL A 4 -1.44 4.30 7.79
CA VAL A 4 -1.26 4.77 9.16
C VAL A 4 -1.01 3.57 10.06
N THR A 5 0.03 3.61 10.89
CA THR A 5 0.22 2.57 11.91
C THR A 5 -0.92 2.63 12.92
N ILE A 6 -1.44 1.47 13.31
CA ILE A 6 -2.49 1.38 14.31
C ILE A 6 -1.82 1.36 15.70
N PRO A 7 -2.14 2.29 16.62
CA PRO A 7 -1.63 2.23 17.98
C PRO A 7 -2.02 0.93 18.68
N SER A 8 -1.16 0.45 19.57
CA SER A 8 -1.38 -0.84 20.25
C SER A 8 -2.71 -0.85 21.01
N GLY A 9 -3.51 -1.90 20.81
CA GLY A 9 -4.80 -2.05 21.49
C GLY A 9 -5.91 -1.09 21.01
N MET A 10 -5.69 -0.29 19.96
CA MET A 10 -6.70 0.63 19.44
C MET A 10 -7.38 0.13 18.17
N VAL A 11 -8.63 0.56 17.98
CA VAL A 11 -9.44 0.25 16.80
C VAL A 11 -9.93 1.54 16.15
N PHE A 12 -9.97 1.57 14.82
CA PHE A 12 -10.54 2.68 14.07
C PHE A 12 -12.07 2.75 14.24
N LYS A 13 -12.62 3.91 14.60
CA LYS A 13 -14.05 4.17 14.68
C LYS A 13 -14.36 5.61 14.24
N LYS A 14 -15.53 5.79 13.62
CA LYS A 14 -16.12 7.11 13.38
C LYS A 14 -16.95 7.51 14.59
N ILE A 15 -16.64 8.64 15.22
CA ILE A 15 -17.31 9.10 16.44
C ILE A 15 -17.78 10.54 16.24
N ALA A 16 -18.96 10.87 16.77
CA ALA A 16 -19.38 12.26 16.91
C ALA A 16 -18.57 12.93 18.04
N VAL A 17 -17.66 13.84 17.68
CA VAL A 17 -16.83 14.56 18.65
C VAL A 17 -17.41 15.95 18.86
N GLN A 18 -17.62 16.34 20.12
CA GLN A 18 -18.02 17.71 20.47
C GLN A 18 -16.78 18.60 20.47
N GLN A 19 -16.78 19.68 19.68
CA GLN A 19 -15.70 20.66 19.72
C GLN A 19 -15.90 21.62 20.89
N ASN A 20 -14.83 21.83 21.67
CA ASN A 20 -14.84 22.62 22.92
C ASN A 20 -15.10 24.13 22.73
N ASN A 21 -15.28 24.62 21.50
CA ASN A 21 -15.49 26.03 21.21
C ASN A 21 -16.89 26.27 20.64
N SER A 22 -17.84 26.48 21.54
CA SER A 22 -19.11 27.20 21.36
C SER A 22 -20.00 26.84 20.15
N ASN A 23 -21.12 26.16 20.44
CA ASN A 23 -22.39 26.17 19.69
C ASN A 23 -22.47 25.52 18.29
N GLU A 24 -21.57 24.61 17.91
CA GLU A 24 -21.71 23.90 16.64
C GLU A 24 -21.93 22.39 16.79
N THR A 25 -22.86 21.92 15.96
CA THR A 25 -23.33 20.56 15.68
C THR A 25 -22.30 19.45 15.90
N GLU A 26 -22.75 18.32 16.47
CA GLU A 26 -22.01 17.05 16.55
C GLU A 26 -21.35 16.72 15.20
N GLN A 27 -20.02 16.87 15.11
CA GLN A 27 -19.29 16.60 13.89
C GLN A 27 -18.66 15.22 14.00
N ILE A 28 -19.06 14.32 13.10
CA ILE A 28 -18.44 13.01 12.96
C ILE A 28 -16.97 13.22 12.61
N SER A 29 -16.08 12.54 13.31
CA SER A 29 -14.64 12.57 13.11
C SER A 29 -14.08 11.14 13.09
N ASP A 30 -13.00 10.95 12.34
CA ASP A 30 -12.31 9.67 12.24
C ASP A 30 -11.31 9.53 13.41
N CYS A 31 -11.45 8.49 14.24
CA CYS A 31 -10.68 8.35 15.48
C CYS A 31 -10.15 6.92 15.69
N PHE A 32 -9.07 6.81 16.47
CA PHE A 32 -8.67 5.56 17.11
C PHE A 32 -9.18 5.53 18.55
N VAL A 33 -9.72 4.39 18.97
CA VAL A 33 -10.36 4.23 20.27
C VAL A 33 -9.84 2.98 20.95
N THR A 34 -9.49 3.09 22.22
CA THR A 34 -9.26 1.92 23.07
C THR A 34 -10.60 1.30 23.47
N PRO A 35 -10.79 -0.02 23.33
CA PRO A 35 -12.04 -0.68 23.72
C PRO A 35 -12.30 -0.61 25.23
N GLU A 36 -11.27 -0.48 26.06
CA GLU A 36 -11.37 -0.57 27.52
C GLU A 36 -11.31 0.79 28.24
N GLU A 37 -10.44 1.71 27.80
CA GLU A 37 -10.10 2.92 28.56
C GLU A 37 -10.79 4.20 28.07
N GLY A 38 -11.60 4.13 27.00
CA GLY A 38 -12.28 5.31 26.44
C GLY A 38 -11.32 6.39 25.90
N THR A 39 -10.03 6.09 25.76
CA THR A 39 -9.04 6.99 25.17
C THR A 39 -9.33 7.12 23.68
N ILE A 40 -9.48 8.37 23.23
CA ILE A 40 -9.78 8.72 21.84
C ILE A 40 -8.60 9.51 21.27
N ILE A 41 -8.04 9.01 20.17
CA ILE A 41 -7.06 9.74 19.36
C ILE A 41 -7.78 10.21 18.09
N ASP A 42 -7.86 11.52 17.89
CA ASP A 42 -8.41 12.13 16.69
C ASP A 42 -7.44 11.94 15.50
N LEU A 43 -7.66 10.87 14.74
CA LEU A 43 -6.87 10.55 13.56
C LEU A 43 -7.03 11.63 12.48
N GLN A 44 -8.24 12.16 12.31
CA GLN A 44 -8.53 13.16 11.29
C GLN A 44 -7.69 14.42 11.49
N ASN A 45 -7.68 14.98 12.71
CA ASN A 45 -6.90 16.17 13.00
C ASN A 45 -5.39 15.90 12.90
N LEU A 46 -4.91 14.73 13.36
CA LEU A 46 -3.51 14.34 13.20
C LEU A 46 -3.07 14.27 11.74
N VAL A 47 -3.89 13.66 10.87
CA VAL A 47 -3.60 13.59 9.43
C VAL A 47 -3.62 14.98 8.81
N LYS A 48 -4.60 15.83 9.17
CA LYS A 48 -4.69 17.21 8.69
C LYS A 48 -3.44 18.01 9.06
N GLU A 49 -3.00 17.93 10.31
CA GLU A 49 -1.81 18.62 10.79
C GLU A 49 -0.53 18.08 10.15
N ALA A 50 -0.40 16.75 10.02
CA ALA A 50 0.73 16.10 9.37
C ALA A 50 0.84 16.50 7.89
N LEU A 51 -0.26 16.50 7.15
CA LEU A 51 -0.29 16.92 5.74
C LEU A 51 0.01 18.41 5.59
N ARG A 52 -0.52 19.26 6.48
CA ARG A 52 -0.27 20.72 6.47
C ARG A 52 1.20 21.05 6.73
N THR A 53 1.85 20.34 7.64
CA THR A 53 3.23 20.61 8.06
C THR A 53 4.29 19.94 7.17
N ASN A 54 3.89 19.05 6.26
CA ASN A 54 4.81 18.32 5.38
C ASN A 54 5.32 19.17 4.19
N SER A 55 5.97 20.30 4.46
CA SER A 55 6.49 21.20 3.41
C SER A 55 7.62 20.57 2.58
N ARG A 56 8.34 19.58 3.14
CA ARG A 56 9.46 18.88 2.46
C ARG A 56 9.04 17.67 1.64
N ARG A 57 7.72 17.43 1.47
CA ARG A 57 7.18 16.29 0.72
C ARG A 57 7.80 14.95 1.15
N LYS A 58 7.97 14.77 2.47
CA LYS A 58 8.47 13.49 3.02
C LYS A 58 7.42 12.41 2.80
N ASN A 59 7.87 11.21 2.44
CA ASN A 59 6.99 10.06 2.26
C ASN A 59 6.54 9.42 3.59
N CYS A 60 7.24 9.71 4.69
CA CYS A 60 7.02 9.16 6.02
C CYS A 60 7.01 10.31 7.04
N ILE A 61 6.01 10.33 7.90
CA ILE A 61 5.83 11.31 8.98
C ILE A 61 5.66 10.53 10.28
N ASN A 62 6.67 10.58 11.13
CA ASN A 62 6.64 9.92 12.43
C ASN A 62 6.07 10.92 13.45
N LEU A 63 4.96 10.57 14.08
CA LEU A 63 4.41 11.23 15.26
C LEU A 63 4.76 10.38 16.49
N LYS A 64 4.36 10.82 17.70
CA LYS A 64 4.68 10.09 18.95
C LYS A 64 4.13 8.66 18.95
N ASP A 65 2.83 8.53 18.67
CA ASP A 65 2.11 7.25 18.82
C ASP A 65 1.72 6.62 17.48
N ILE A 66 1.88 7.38 16.38
CA ILE A 66 1.42 7.01 15.04
C ILE A 66 2.48 7.39 14.01
N THR A 67 2.68 6.54 13.02
CA THR A 67 3.46 6.85 11.82
C THR A 67 2.55 6.88 10.60
N ILE A 68 2.65 7.93 9.80
CA ILE A 68 1.89 8.13 8.57
C ILE A 68 2.83 7.98 7.37
N TYR A 69 2.52 7.01 6.51
CA TYR A 69 3.17 6.79 5.22
C TYR A 69 2.28 7.30 4.09
N LEU A 70 2.78 8.26 3.32
CA LEU A 70 1.98 8.91 2.25
C LEU A 70 1.84 8.05 0.99
N ASN A 71 2.78 7.14 0.75
CA ASN A 71 2.84 6.36 -0.51
C ASN A 71 2.68 4.85 -0.30
N LYS A 72 3.64 4.20 0.38
CA LYS A 72 3.60 2.77 0.70
C LYS A 72 4.21 2.58 2.09
N PRO A 73 3.62 1.71 2.93
CA PRO A 73 4.21 1.36 4.20
C PRO A 73 5.42 0.43 3.96
N PRO A 74 6.26 0.16 4.98
CA PRO A 74 7.28 -0.88 4.92
C PRO A 74 6.67 -2.24 4.60
N ALA A 75 7.42 -3.13 3.92
CA ALA A 75 6.97 -4.48 3.56
C ALA A 75 7.02 -5.46 4.76
N THR A 76 6.47 -5.03 5.90
CA THR A 76 6.42 -5.80 7.14
C THR A 76 5.11 -6.59 7.26
N SER A 77 5.08 -7.56 8.18
CA SER A 77 3.85 -8.27 8.57
C SER A 77 2.98 -7.47 9.55
N GLU A 78 3.36 -6.22 9.82
CA GLU A 78 2.61 -5.32 10.69
C GLU A 78 1.33 -4.86 10.02
N LEU A 79 0.34 -4.51 10.84
CA LEU A 79 -0.96 -4.04 10.41
C LEU A 79 -0.94 -2.52 10.25
N PHE A 80 -1.45 -2.07 9.12
CA PHE A 80 -1.60 -0.65 8.79
C PHE A 80 -3.05 -0.37 8.42
N LEU A 81 -3.53 0.81 8.78
CA LEU A 81 -4.79 1.35 8.32
C LEU A 81 -4.59 2.02 6.96
N ALA A 82 -5.16 1.45 5.90
CA ALA A 82 -5.27 2.09 4.60
C ALA A 82 -6.38 3.14 4.66
N TYR A 83 -5.97 4.41 4.72
CA TYR A 83 -6.82 5.56 4.97
C TYR A 83 -6.81 6.51 3.78
N THR A 84 -7.98 7.01 3.35
CA THR A 84 -8.06 7.94 2.22
C THR A 84 -8.56 9.29 2.72
N PRO A 85 -7.67 10.24 3.06
CA PRO A 85 -8.07 11.52 3.64
C PRO A 85 -8.99 12.29 2.70
N ASN A 86 -10.13 12.77 3.20
CA ASN A 86 -11.04 13.61 2.45
C ASN A 86 -10.64 15.09 2.62
N HIS A 87 -10.47 15.82 1.51
CA HIS A 87 -10.03 17.22 1.49
C HIS A 87 -8.84 17.48 2.45
N ASN A 88 -7.79 16.64 2.38
CA ASN A 88 -6.60 16.69 3.25
C ASN A 88 -6.92 16.60 4.76
N GLY A 89 -7.93 15.79 5.13
CA GLY A 89 -8.35 15.62 6.52
C GLY A 89 -9.27 16.75 7.02
N LYS A 90 -9.79 17.60 6.14
CA LYS A 90 -10.81 18.60 6.51
C LYS A 90 -12.14 17.94 6.85
N HIS A 91 -12.47 16.84 6.17
CA HIS A 91 -13.69 16.08 6.37
C HIS A 91 -13.37 14.63 6.72
N PRO A 92 -14.31 13.92 7.36
CA PRO A 92 -14.21 12.48 7.55
C PRO A 92 -14.08 11.76 6.22
N THR A 93 -13.46 10.59 6.28
CA THR A 93 -13.32 9.71 5.13
C THR A 93 -14.67 9.28 4.59
N GLU A 94 -14.85 9.38 3.27
CA GLU A 94 -16.03 8.85 2.58
C GLU A 94 -15.94 7.33 2.44
N ILE A 95 -14.73 6.84 2.18
CA ILE A 95 -14.43 5.42 2.00
C ILE A 95 -14.07 4.81 3.35
N GLU A 96 -14.67 3.67 3.69
CA GLU A 96 -14.31 2.93 4.90
C GLU A 96 -12.85 2.47 4.86
N PRO A 97 -12.03 2.85 5.86
CA PRO A 97 -10.65 2.42 5.92
C PRO A 97 -10.54 0.91 6.10
N LYS A 98 -9.53 0.31 5.46
CA LYS A 98 -9.24 -1.12 5.57
C LYS A 98 -7.96 -1.35 6.35
N VAL A 99 -7.96 -2.36 7.21
CA VAL A 99 -6.73 -2.83 7.84
C VAL A 99 -6.07 -3.81 6.88
N ILE A 100 -4.81 -3.57 6.56
CA ILE A 100 -4.02 -4.40 5.65
C ILE A 100 -2.65 -4.68 6.26
N THR A 101 -1.95 -5.71 5.75
CA THR A 101 -0.54 -5.91 6.09
C THR A 101 0.37 -5.04 5.23
N GLY A 102 1.56 -4.70 5.76
CA GLY A 102 2.57 -3.95 5.01
C GLY A 102 2.91 -4.63 3.68
N ARG A 103 3.03 -5.96 3.69
CA ARG A 103 3.28 -6.78 2.48
C ARG A 103 2.17 -6.68 1.44
N GLU A 104 0.89 -6.70 1.83
CA GLU A 104 -0.24 -6.55 0.91
C GLU A 104 -0.25 -5.20 0.18
N ALA A 105 0.29 -4.15 0.80
CA ALA A 105 0.39 -2.83 0.18
C ALA A 105 1.39 -2.79 -0.99
N HIS A 106 2.33 -3.74 -1.05
CA HIS A 106 3.27 -3.87 -2.15
C HIS A 106 2.72 -4.83 -3.19
N GLN A 107 2.09 -4.27 -4.23
CA GLN A 107 1.86 -5.03 -5.45
C GLN A 107 3.20 -5.52 -6.01
N TYR A 108 3.19 -6.76 -6.51
CA TYR A 108 4.30 -7.31 -7.28
C TYR A 108 4.60 -6.38 -8.47
N ASP A 109 5.76 -5.71 -8.45
CA ASP A 109 6.24 -4.89 -9.56
C ASP A 109 7.27 -5.71 -10.36
N PRO A 110 6.91 -6.23 -11.54
CA PRO A 110 7.83 -7.00 -12.36
C PRO A 110 9.12 -6.24 -12.64
N LYS A 111 9.12 -4.89 -12.68
CA LYS A 111 10.33 -4.09 -12.96
C LYS A 111 11.37 -4.14 -11.85
N GLN A 112 10.95 -4.41 -10.61
CA GLN A 112 11.89 -4.54 -9.48
C GLN A 112 12.49 -5.94 -9.40
N TYR A 113 11.75 -6.96 -9.85
CA TYR A 113 12.18 -8.35 -9.79
C TYR A 113 12.84 -8.82 -11.09
N THR A 114 12.49 -8.26 -12.25
CA THR A 114 13.15 -8.58 -13.53
C THR A 114 14.48 -7.85 -13.65
N ARG A 115 15.58 -8.60 -13.55
CA ARG A 115 16.90 -8.11 -13.99
C ARG A 115 16.98 -8.16 -15.51
N TYR A 116 17.78 -7.30 -16.11
CA TYR A 116 18.06 -7.37 -17.56
C TYR A 116 18.50 -8.78 -17.94
N GLY A 117 17.80 -9.41 -18.90
CA GLY A 117 18.04 -10.79 -19.33
C GLY A 117 17.25 -11.88 -18.58
N SER A 118 16.39 -11.52 -17.61
CA SER A 118 15.47 -12.48 -16.98
C SER A 118 14.19 -12.65 -17.80
N PHE A 119 13.71 -13.88 -17.91
CA PHE A 119 12.51 -14.20 -18.67
C PHE A 119 11.25 -14.02 -17.81
N TRP A 120 10.21 -13.44 -18.39
CA TRP A 120 8.95 -13.13 -17.70
C TRP A 120 8.31 -14.35 -17.01
N TYR A 121 8.44 -15.55 -17.60
CA TYR A 121 7.85 -16.78 -17.08
C TYR A 121 8.60 -17.37 -15.87
N GLN A 122 9.84 -16.96 -15.61
CA GLN A 122 10.64 -17.41 -14.47
C GLN A 122 10.19 -16.78 -13.15
N GLN A 123 9.36 -15.73 -13.20
CA GLN A 123 8.91 -14.99 -12.03
C GLN A 123 7.43 -15.15 -11.73
N ILE A 124 6.72 -15.87 -12.59
CA ILE A 124 5.32 -16.24 -12.39
C ILE A 124 5.31 -17.71 -11.96
N HIS A 125 4.53 -18.04 -10.93
CA HIS A 125 4.26 -19.44 -10.56
C HIS A 125 3.40 -20.09 -11.64
N LEU A 126 4.05 -20.64 -12.68
CA LEU A 126 3.42 -21.48 -13.68
C LEU A 126 3.35 -22.93 -13.20
N SER A 127 2.38 -23.69 -13.70
CA SER A 127 2.36 -25.14 -13.51
C SER A 127 3.57 -25.79 -14.19
N ALA A 128 4.03 -26.94 -13.67
CA ALA A 128 5.20 -27.64 -14.19
C ALA A 128 5.10 -27.91 -15.70
N ASP A 129 3.93 -28.34 -16.17
CA ASP A 129 3.68 -28.64 -17.59
C ASP A 129 3.84 -27.40 -18.50
N ARG A 130 3.41 -26.23 -18.02
CA ARG A 130 3.57 -24.95 -18.73
C ARG A 130 5.02 -24.50 -18.77
N GLN A 131 5.80 -24.79 -17.71
CA GLN A 131 7.22 -24.48 -17.68
C GLN A 131 8.00 -25.33 -18.69
N SER A 132 7.73 -26.64 -18.75
CA SER A 132 8.39 -27.53 -19.72
C SER A 132 8.10 -27.15 -21.18
N GLU A 133 6.86 -26.78 -21.50
CA GLU A 133 6.49 -26.36 -22.86
C GLU A 133 7.23 -25.08 -23.30
N ILE A 134 7.43 -24.15 -22.36
CA ILE A 134 8.17 -22.90 -22.63
C ILE A 134 9.66 -23.20 -22.83
N GLU A 135 10.26 -24.07 -22.02
CA GLU A 135 11.67 -24.47 -22.15
C GLU A 135 11.95 -25.16 -23.50
N GLU A 136 11.05 -26.05 -23.93
CA GLU A 136 11.14 -26.73 -25.21
C GLU A 136 11.12 -25.72 -26.37
N LYS A 137 10.11 -24.83 -26.42
CA LYS A 137 10.01 -23.78 -27.46
C LYS A 137 11.21 -22.83 -27.48
N MET A 138 11.77 -22.49 -26.32
CA MET A 138 12.99 -21.68 -26.25
C MET A 138 14.20 -22.41 -26.82
N SER A 139 14.33 -23.71 -26.55
CA SER A 139 15.43 -24.54 -27.05
C SER A 139 15.38 -24.65 -28.58
N GLU A 140 14.19 -24.81 -29.15
CA GLU A 140 13.94 -24.83 -30.59
C GLU A 140 14.31 -23.49 -31.25
N GLN A 141 13.84 -22.37 -30.69
CA GLN A 141 14.21 -21.04 -31.21
C GLN A 141 15.72 -20.79 -31.16
N LYS A 142 16.39 -21.27 -30.10
CA LYS A 142 17.85 -21.14 -29.95
C LYS A 142 18.58 -21.99 -30.99
N ALA A 143 18.10 -23.19 -31.30
CA ALA A 143 18.64 -24.02 -32.37
C ALA A 143 18.43 -23.37 -33.74
N ASN A 144 17.24 -22.84 -34.01
CA ASN A 144 16.90 -22.14 -35.25
C ASN A 144 17.78 -20.89 -35.47
N ARG A 145 18.02 -20.09 -34.42
CA ARG A 145 18.92 -18.92 -34.49
C ARG A 145 20.39 -19.27 -34.69
N ARG A 146 20.81 -20.48 -34.34
CA ARG A 146 22.18 -20.98 -34.54
C ARG A 146 22.38 -21.57 -35.93
N HIS A 147 21.32 -21.76 -36.70
CA HIS A 147 21.40 -22.27 -38.05
C HIS A 147 22.05 -21.22 -38.97
N ILE A 148 23.21 -21.54 -39.53
CA ILE A 148 23.91 -20.72 -40.54
C ILE A 148 23.68 -21.41 -41.88
N GLY A 149 22.76 -20.87 -42.69
CA GLY A 149 22.43 -21.39 -44.02
C GLY A 149 21.54 -20.43 -44.80
N TYR A 150 21.46 -20.60 -46.13
CA TYR A 150 20.79 -19.71 -47.08
C TYR A 150 19.26 -19.63 -46.97
N SER A 151 18.64 -20.24 -45.96
CA SER A 151 17.20 -20.20 -45.70
C SER A 151 16.94 -20.08 -44.20
N PRO A 152 17.06 -18.87 -43.62
CA PRO A 152 16.58 -18.65 -42.26
C PRO A 152 15.06 -18.86 -42.23
N LEU A 153 14.58 -19.69 -41.29
CA LEU A 153 13.16 -19.76 -40.97
C LEU A 153 12.69 -18.38 -40.51
N SER A 154 11.49 -17.96 -40.91
CA SER A 154 10.91 -16.69 -40.45
C SER A 154 10.78 -16.73 -38.92
N THR A 155 11.53 -15.86 -38.24
CA THR A 155 11.37 -15.55 -36.82
C THR A 155 10.02 -14.92 -36.51
#